data_AF-A0A1H1Q6D0-F1
#
_entry.id   AF-A0A1H1Q6D0-F1
#
_cell.length_a   1.000
_cell.length_b   1.000
_cell.length_c   1.000
_cell.angle_alpha   90.00
_cell.angle_beta   90.00
_cell.angle_gamma   90.00
#
_symmetry.space_group_name_H-M   'P 1'
#
loop_
_entity.id
_entity.type
_entity.pdbx_description
1 polymer ?
#
loop_
_entity_poly.entity_id
_entity_poly.type
_entity_poly.pdbx_seq_one_letter_code
_entity_poly.pdbx_strand_id
1 'polypeptide(L)'
;MSEPTRSPLTWPHWFPRTPARERKDGRFKTKNSSGYSHKSLTLQQACGRVLAELSKFTRHGHTWRCNPDTVIISTDLQLRRDGLPRSGQRAPADPGAAVYFNLDGRDRCIPCDTYNRIEDNIAAIAATIEALRTIERHGSQMFEAAFVGFQGLPAPDQVVGRSWRDVLNYYGADLAEARQAYMRARKAAHEDHGGSSDQFHQVQTAWAQAQQELGP
;
A
#
# COMPACT_ATOMS: atom_id res chain seq x y z
N MET A 1 -2.25 2.81 -15.44
CA MET A 1 -2.98 2.30 -14.26
C MET A 1 -4.30 3.05 -14.19
N SER A 2 -5.43 2.36 -14.02
CA SER A 2 -6.71 3.04 -13.81
C SER A 2 -6.69 3.79 -12.49
N GLU A 3 -7.18 5.03 -12.46
CA GLU A 3 -7.29 5.78 -11.21
C GLU A 3 -8.21 5.04 -10.23
N PRO A 4 -7.86 4.94 -8.94
CA PRO A 4 -8.69 4.28 -7.94
C PRO A 4 -10.02 5.04 -7.81
N THR A 5 -11.14 4.33 -7.96
CA THR A 5 -12.48 4.89 -7.77
C THR A 5 -13.13 4.34 -6.51
N ARG A 6 -14.09 5.08 -5.94
CA ARG A 6 -14.85 4.63 -4.74
C ARG A 6 -15.85 3.52 -5.06
N SER A 7 -16.41 3.55 -6.27
CA SER A 7 -17.27 2.52 -6.84
C SER A 7 -17.28 2.68 -8.37
N PRO A 8 -17.22 1.60 -9.17
CA PRO A 8 -17.13 0.19 -8.77
C PRO A 8 -15.80 -0.17 -8.09
N LEU A 9 -15.69 -1.39 -7.54
CA LEU A 9 -14.47 -1.89 -6.91
C LEU A 9 -13.30 -1.84 -7.90
N THR A 10 -12.26 -1.09 -7.55
CA THR A 10 -10.98 -1.08 -8.23
C THR A 10 -10.04 -2.02 -7.45
N TRP A 11 -9.71 -3.16 -8.05
CA TRP A 11 -8.81 -4.14 -7.42
C TRP A 11 -7.38 -3.98 -7.95
N PRO A 12 -6.34 -4.02 -7.09
CA PRO A 12 -4.96 -3.96 -7.55
C PRO A 12 -4.59 -5.21 -8.36
N HIS A 13 -4.04 -5.00 -9.55
CA HIS A 13 -3.69 -6.08 -10.50
C HIS A 13 -2.65 -7.08 -9.94
N TRP A 14 -1.80 -6.65 -9.02
CA TRP A 14 -0.77 -7.49 -8.39
C TRP A 14 -1.30 -8.38 -7.26
N PHE A 15 -2.53 -8.17 -6.79
CA PHE A 15 -3.06 -8.96 -5.69
C PHE A 15 -4.03 -10.02 -6.20
N PRO A 16 -3.79 -11.32 -5.92
CA PRO A 16 -4.69 -12.36 -6.35
C PRO A 16 -6.06 -12.23 -5.68
N ARG A 17 -7.11 -12.63 -6.38
CA ARG A 17 -8.47 -12.71 -5.84
C ARG A 17 -8.64 -14.00 -5.04
N THR A 18 -9.37 -13.93 -3.94
CA THR A 18 -9.79 -15.10 -3.16
C THR A 18 -11.00 -15.76 -3.84
N PRO A 19 -10.90 -17.04 -4.28
CA PRO A 19 -12.03 -17.75 -4.85
C PRO A 19 -13.21 -17.82 -3.88
N ALA A 20 -14.44 -17.70 -4.38
CA ALA A 20 -15.65 -17.66 -3.53
C ALA A 20 -15.76 -18.85 -2.57
N ARG A 21 -15.33 -20.04 -3.00
CA ARG A 21 -15.33 -21.28 -2.18
C ARG A 21 -14.33 -21.27 -1.01
N GLU A 22 -13.32 -20.40 -1.06
CA GLU A 22 -12.27 -20.29 -0.04
C GLU A 22 -12.52 -19.13 0.93
N ARG A 23 -13.55 -18.32 0.67
CA ARG A 23 -13.95 -17.22 1.53
C ARG A 23 -14.48 -17.73 2.87
N LYS A 24 -14.20 -16.97 3.92
CA LYS A 24 -14.49 -17.32 5.31
C LYS A 24 -15.52 -16.37 5.92
N ASP A 25 -16.12 -16.78 7.03
CA ASP A 25 -16.91 -15.85 7.83
C ASP A 25 -16.01 -15.03 8.76
N GLY A 26 -16.24 -13.71 8.75
CA GLY A 26 -15.49 -12.77 9.58
C GLY A 26 -15.86 -12.92 11.06
N ARG A 27 -14.86 -12.77 11.93
CA ARG A 27 -15.05 -12.76 13.39
C ARG A 27 -15.07 -11.34 13.97
N PHE A 28 -15.10 -10.31 13.13
CA PHE A 28 -15.12 -8.92 13.56
C PHE A 28 -16.46 -8.57 14.21
N LYS A 29 -16.39 -8.24 15.50
CA LYS A 29 -17.56 -7.97 16.33
C LYS A 29 -17.49 -6.55 16.89
N THR A 30 -18.66 -5.99 17.16
CA THR A 30 -18.82 -4.82 18.02
C THR A 30 -19.55 -5.23 19.30
N LYS A 31 -19.22 -4.60 20.42
CA LYS A 31 -20.05 -4.71 21.63
C LYS A 31 -21.40 -4.04 21.35
N ASN A 32 -22.48 -4.64 21.81
CA ASN A 32 -23.79 -4.00 21.78
C ASN A 32 -23.89 -2.93 22.87
N SER A 33 -24.93 -2.09 22.80
CA SER A 33 -25.17 -1.02 23.77
C SER A 33 -25.43 -1.53 25.20
N SER A 34 -25.81 -2.80 25.36
CA SER A 34 -26.02 -3.41 26.68
C SER A 34 -24.77 -4.08 27.26
N GLY A 35 -23.65 -4.14 26.53
CA GLY A 35 -22.40 -4.78 26.96
C GLY A 35 -22.41 -6.31 27.01
N TYR A 36 -23.59 -6.96 27.01
CA TYR A 36 -23.75 -8.40 27.20
C TYR A 36 -23.73 -9.24 25.92
N SER A 37 -23.81 -8.64 24.72
CA SER A 37 -23.74 -9.41 23.48
C SER A 37 -22.90 -8.75 22.39
N HIS A 38 -22.32 -9.59 21.55
CA HIS A 38 -21.59 -9.16 20.38
C HIS A 38 -22.51 -9.11 19.16
N LYS A 39 -22.48 -8.00 18.42
CA LYS A 39 -23.17 -7.86 17.13
C LYS A 39 -22.14 -7.85 16.00
N SER A 40 -22.56 -8.36 14.84
CA SER A 40 -21.80 -8.19 13.59
C SER A 40 -21.54 -6.72 13.29
N LEU A 41 -20.37 -6.43 12.76
CA LEU A 41 -19.96 -5.07 12.44
C LEU A 41 -20.84 -4.45 11.35
N THR A 42 -21.21 -3.17 11.51
CA THR A 42 -21.87 -2.41 10.45
C THR A 42 -20.84 -1.78 9.50
N LEU A 43 -21.28 -1.47 8.28
CA LEU A 43 -20.43 -0.85 7.27
C LEU A 43 -19.85 0.49 7.71
N GLN A 44 -20.66 1.31 8.39
CA GLN A 44 -20.22 2.58 8.97
C GLN A 44 -19.12 2.36 10.02
N GLN A 45 -19.28 1.36 10.89
CA GLN A 45 -18.26 1.02 11.89
C GLN A 45 -16.98 0.50 11.23
N ALA A 46 -17.09 -0.30 10.17
CA ALA A 46 -15.93 -0.80 9.42
C ALA A 46 -15.15 0.34 8.75
N CYS A 47 -15.82 1.23 8.01
CA CYS A 47 -15.19 2.39 7.38
C CYS A 47 -14.60 3.33 8.42
N GLY A 48 -15.31 3.58 9.54
CA GLY A 48 -14.83 4.40 10.64
C GLY A 48 -13.54 3.85 11.27
N ARG A 49 -13.39 2.53 11.38
CA ARG A 49 -12.14 1.92 11.84
C ARG A 49 -10.97 2.20 10.90
N VAL A 50 -11.17 2.04 9.59
CA VAL A 50 -10.11 2.36 8.59
C VAL A 50 -9.65 3.81 8.74
N LEU A 51 -10.59 4.76 8.74
CA LEU A 51 -10.27 6.18 8.84
C LEU A 51 -9.58 6.52 10.17
N ALA A 52 -10.05 5.93 11.28
CA ALA A 52 -9.44 6.13 12.60
C ALA A 52 -8.02 5.55 12.71
N GLU A 53 -7.73 4.43 12.03
CA GLU A 53 -6.37 3.87 12.02
C GLU A 53 -5.43 4.69 11.14
N LEU A 54 -5.91 5.22 10.01
CA LEU A 54 -5.15 6.09 9.11
C LEU A 54 -4.86 7.46 9.74
N SER A 55 -5.83 8.05 10.46
CA SER A 55 -5.64 9.35 11.12
C SER A 55 -4.59 9.33 12.24
N LYS A 56 -4.23 8.14 12.73
CA LYS A 56 -3.20 7.93 13.75
C LYS A 56 -1.78 7.87 13.16
N PHE A 57 -1.60 7.91 11.83
CA PHE A 57 -0.29 8.19 11.24
C PHE A 57 0.03 9.68 11.40
N THR A 58 0.67 10.02 12.52
CA THR A 58 1.04 11.40 12.86
C THR A 58 2.56 11.55 12.92
N ARG A 59 3.08 12.70 12.52
CA ARG A 59 4.49 13.09 12.69
C ARG A 59 4.55 14.48 13.30
N HIS A 60 5.45 14.68 14.26
CA HIS A 60 5.64 15.98 14.89
C HIS A 60 6.00 17.03 13.81
N GLY A 61 5.31 18.18 13.81
CA GLY A 61 5.56 19.27 12.87
C GLY A 61 4.92 19.15 11.48
N HIS A 62 4.14 18.10 11.20
CA HIS A 62 3.34 18.00 9.97
C HIS A 62 1.84 18.02 10.29
N THR A 63 1.06 18.70 9.45
CA THR A 63 -0.41 18.76 9.61
C THR A 63 -1.03 17.37 9.43
N TRP A 64 -0.58 16.58 8.45
CA TRP A 64 -1.04 15.21 8.18
C TRP A 64 0.07 14.39 7.51
N ARG A 65 0.29 13.13 7.91
CA ARG A 65 1.12 12.18 7.11
C ARG A 65 0.28 11.41 6.09
N CYS A 66 -0.97 11.17 6.44
CA CYS A 66 -2.02 10.62 5.59
C CYS A 66 -3.19 11.59 5.62
N ASN A 67 -3.53 12.19 4.48
CA ASN A 67 -4.68 13.07 4.39
C ASN A 67 -5.97 12.22 4.38
N PRO A 68 -6.85 12.32 5.40
CA PRO A 68 -8.06 11.53 5.46
C PRO A 68 -9.03 11.80 4.29
N ASP A 69 -9.02 13.01 3.72
CA ASP A 69 -9.93 13.40 2.63
C ASP A 69 -9.57 12.71 1.30
N THR A 70 -8.30 12.34 1.13
CA THR A 70 -7.82 11.63 -0.05
C THR A 70 -7.98 10.11 0.03
N VAL A 71 -8.43 9.58 1.17
CA VAL A 71 -8.61 8.13 1.35
C VAL A 71 -9.79 7.64 0.53
N ILE A 72 -9.56 6.60 -0.26
CA ILE A 72 -10.56 5.95 -1.11
C ILE A 72 -10.80 4.53 -0.58
N ILE A 73 -12.03 4.27 -0.14
CA ILE A 73 -12.52 2.93 0.18
C ILE A 73 -13.31 2.46 -1.05
N SER A 74 -12.68 1.61 -1.87
CA SER A 74 -13.23 1.11 -3.12
C SER A 74 -14.02 -0.18 -2.91
N THR A 75 -15.29 -0.19 -3.34
CA THR A 75 -16.22 -1.32 -3.19
C THR A 75 -17.31 -1.30 -4.28
N ASP A 76 -18.02 -2.42 -4.47
CA ASP A 76 -19.21 -2.52 -5.35
C ASP A 76 -20.52 -2.03 -4.69
N LEU A 77 -20.41 -1.22 -3.64
CA LEU A 77 -21.56 -0.65 -2.94
C LEU A 77 -21.90 0.73 -3.47
N GLN A 78 -23.20 1.07 -3.49
CA GLN A 78 -23.64 2.44 -3.76
C GLN A 78 -23.07 3.38 -2.70
N LEU A 79 -22.66 4.57 -3.12
CA LEU A 79 -22.06 5.59 -2.25
C LEU A 79 -23.14 6.48 -1.61
N ARG A 80 -22.83 7.03 -0.45
CA ARG A 80 -23.57 8.15 0.17
C ARG A 80 -22.98 9.48 -0.30
N ARG A 81 -23.66 10.60 0.01
CA ARG A 81 -23.23 11.97 -0.34
C ARG A 81 -21.82 12.33 0.16
N ASP A 82 -21.32 11.65 1.18
CA ASP A 82 -19.97 11.82 1.75
C ASP A 82 -18.92 10.90 1.09
N GLY A 83 -19.27 10.16 0.05
CA GLY A 83 -18.35 9.26 -0.65
C GLY A 83 -18.01 7.97 0.09
N LEU A 84 -18.67 7.68 1.22
CA LEU A 84 -18.55 6.39 1.91
C LEU A 84 -19.60 5.38 1.40
N PRO A 85 -19.30 4.07 1.45
CA PRO A 85 -20.27 3.03 1.12
C PRO A 85 -21.56 3.12 1.96
N ARG A 86 -22.72 3.08 1.29
CA ARG A 86 -24.04 3.21 1.91
C ARG A 86 -24.44 1.93 2.64
N SER A 87 -24.88 2.04 3.89
CA SER A 87 -25.39 0.91 4.68
C SER A 87 -26.84 0.54 4.32
N GLY A 88 -27.23 -0.72 4.60
CA GLY A 88 -28.64 -1.17 4.49
C GLY A 88 -29.10 -1.51 3.07
N GLN A 89 -28.18 -1.53 2.10
CA GLN A 89 -28.45 -2.03 0.75
C GLN A 89 -28.17 -3.54 0.63
N ARG A 90 -28.64 -4.15 -0.46
CA ARG A 90 -28.35 -5.54 -0.79
C ARG A 90 -26.83 -5.74 -0.93
N ALA A 91 -26.31 -6.84 -0.38
CA ALA A 91 -24.90 -7.18 -0.54
C ALA A 91 -24.56 -7.40 -2.03
N PRO A 92 -23.46 -6.82 -2.53
CA PRO A 92 -22.99 -7.03 -3.90
C PRO A 92 -22.55 -8.48 -4.10
N ALA A 93 -22.46 -8.92 -5.35
CA ALA A 93 -21.96 -10.26 -5.69
C ALA A 93 -20.48 -10.42 -5.31
N ASP A 94 -19.71 -9.34 -5.45
CA ASP A 94 -18.33 -9.26 -5.01
C ASP A 94 -18.25 -8.56 -3.63
N PRO A 95 -17.88 -9.27 -2.54
CA PRO A 95 -17.74 -8.69 -1.21
C PRO A 95 -16.37 -8.02 -0.99
N GLY A 96 -15.49 -7.97 -1.99
CA GLY A 96 -14.14 -7.42 -1.88
C GLY A 96 -14.12 -5.92 -1.56
N ALA A 97 -13.06 -5.50 -0.90
CA ALA A 97 -12.78 -4.09 -0.63
C ALA A 97 -11.30 -3.79 -0.86
N ALA A 98 -10.99 -2.58 -1.32
CA ALA A 98 -9.63 -2.08 -1.41
C ALA A 98 -9.56 -0.66 -0.85
N VAL A 99 -8.58 -0.41 0.03
CA VAL A 99 -8.36 0.93 0.59
C VAL A 99 -7.09 1.51 -0.01
N TYR A 100 -7.25 2.63 -0.71
CA TYR A 100 -6.18 3.42 -1.29
C TYR A 100 -5.96 4.68 -0.46
N PHE A 101 -4.69 4.99 -0.17
CA PHE A 101 -4.31 6.16 0.61
C PHE A 101 -2.88 6.56 0.27
N ASN A 102 -2.58 7.86 0.41
CA ASN A 102 -1.22 8.36 0.32
C ASN A 102 -0.61 8.45 1.71
N LEU A 103 0.59 7.89 1.89
CA LEU A 103 1.36 7.99 3.12
C LEU A 103 2.75 8.50 2.79
N ASP A 104 3.10 9.67 3.32
CA ASP A 104 4.40 10.34 3.10
C ASP A 104 4.78 10.44 1.61
N GLY A 105 3.80 10.78 0.74
CA GLY A 105 4.01 10.96 -0.70
C GLY A 105 3.98 9.67 -1.51
N ARG A 106 3.74 8.51 -0.88
CA ARG A 106 3.66 7.22 -1.57
C ARG A 106 2.24 6.70 -1.58
N ASP A 107 1.75 6.34 -2.77
CA ASP A 107 0.44 5.72 -2.93
C ASP A 107 0.48 4.26 -2.50
N ARG A 108 -0.42 3.91 -1.57
CA ARG A 108 -0.54 2.59 -0.98
C ARG A 108 -1.94 2.03 -1.22
N CYS A 109 -2.03 0.71 -1.29
CA CYS A 109 -3.28 -0.02 -1.40
C CYS A 109 -3.25 -1.25 -0.50
N ILE A 110 -4.32 -1.47 0.24
CA ILE A 110 -4.55 -2.72 1.00
C ILE A 110 -5.88 -3.33 0.53
N PRO A 111 -5.84 -4.38 -0.32
CA PRO A 111 -7.02 -5.13 -0.73
C PRO A 111 -7.38 -6.24 0.25
N CYS A 112 -8.66 -6.59 0.36
CA CYS A 112 -9.13 -7.76 1.10
C CYS A 112 -10.45 -8.30 0.52
N ASP A 113 -10.49 -9.60 0.23
CA ASP A 113 -11.68 -10.33 -0.19
C ASP A 113 -11.77 -11.73 0.46
N THR A 114 -11.06 -11.91 1.59
CA THR A 114 -10.99 -13.16 2.36
C THR A 114 -12.35 -13.55 2.95
N TYR A 115 -13.21 -12.58 3.25
CA TYR A 115 -14.45 -12.79 3.97
C TYR A 115 -15.68 -12.68 3.07
N ASN A 116 -16.74 -13.41 3.44
CA ASN A 116 -18.04 -13.39 2.74
C ASN A 116 -18.76 -12.04 2.85
N ARG A 117 -18.47 -11.27 3.89
CA ARG A 117 -19.10 -9.97 4.17
C ARG A 117 -18.13 -8.83 3.91
N ILE A 118 -18.62 -7.82 3.22
CA ILE A 118 -17.85 -6.61 2.90
C ILE A 118 -17.42 -5.83 4.14
N GLU A 119 -18.25 -5.79 5.20
CA GLU A 119 -17.88 -5.14 6.45
C GLU A 119 -16.69 -5.83 7.13
N ASP A 120 -16.61 -7.15 7.00
CA ASP A 120 -15.54 -7.95 7.58
C ASP A 120 -14.24 -7.80 6.78
N ASN A 121 -14.32 -7.68 5.44
CA ASN A 121 -13.17 -7.33 4.61
C ASN A 121 -12.63 -5.94 4.92
N ILE A 122 -13.50 -4.92 5.05
CA ILE A 122 -13.08 -3.56 5.42
C ILE A 122 -12.48 -3.54 6.84
N ALA A 123 -13.05 -4.29 7.79
CA ALA A 123 -12.51 -4.41 9.14
C ALA A 123 -11.16 -5.10 9.18
N ALA A 124 -10.94 -6.10 8.33
CA ALA A 124 -9.65 -6.75 8.18
C ALA A 124 -8.59 -5.77 7.67
N ILE A 125 -8.92 -4.93 6.68
CA ILE A 125 -8.03 -3.87 6.19
C ILE A 125 -7.66 -2.91 7.32
N ALA A 126 -8.63 -2.48 8.14
CA ALA A 126 -8.36 -1.64 9.30
C ALA A 126 -7.38 -2.32 10.29
N ALA A 127 -7.58 -3.61 10.58
CA ALA A 127 -6.68 -4.37 11.45
C ALA A 127 -5.27 -4.51 10.85
N THR A 128 -5.14 -4.67 9.53
CA THR A 128 -3.85 -4.65 8.84
C THR A 128 -3.16 -3.30 9.00
N ILE A 129 -3.87 -2.19 8.84
CA ILE A 129 -3.32 -0.83 9.03
C ILE A 129 -2.85 -0.63 10.49
N GLU A 130 -3.63 -1.08 11.47
CA GLU A 130 -3.25 -1.05 12.88
C GLU A 130 -1.95 -1.85 13.14
N ALA A 131 -1.85 -3.04 12.57
CA ALA A 131 -0.66 -3.90 12.69
C ALA A 131 0.57 -3.23 12.06
N LEU A 132 0.44 -2.66 10.85
CA LEU A 132 1.51 -1.94 10.17
C LEU A 132 1.98 -0.74 11.00
N ARG A 133 1.05 0.07 11.54
CA ARG A 133 1.42 1.19 12.40
C ARG A 133 2.10 0.73 13.70
N THR A 134 1.74 -0.44 14.21
CA THR A 134 2.41 -1.04 15.37
C THR A 134 3.86 -1.43 15.03
N ILE A 135 4.07 -2.07 13.87
CA ILE A 135 5.42 -2.40 13.36
C ILE A 135 6.26 -1.13 13.19
N GLU A 136 5.69 -0.07 12.60
CA GLU A 136 6.36 1.22 12.42
C GLU A 136 6.76 1.84 13.76
N ARG A 137 5.87 1.84 14.75
CA ARG A 137 6.11 2.40 16.08
C ARG A 137 7.30 1.75 16.78
N HIS A 138 7.50 0.46 16.55
CA HIS A 138 8.63 -0.28 17.13
C HIS A 138 9.92 -0.18 16.30
N GLY A 139 9.97 0.69 15.27
CA GLY A 139 11.17 1.03 14.52
C GLY A 139 11.68 -0.06 13.58
N SER A 140 10.83 -1.03 13.22
CA SER A 140 11.23 -2.11 12.33
C SER A 140 11.22 -1.66 10.86
N GLN A 141 12.30 -1.98 10.14
CA GLN A 141 12.38 -1.80 8.67
C GLN A 141 11.30 -2.60 7.91
N MET A 142 10.60 -3.50 8.59
CA MET A 142 9.52 -4.31 8.02
C MET A 142 8.31 -3.49 7.57
N PHE A 143 8.11 -2.27 8.08
CA PHE A 143 6.98 -1.43 7.68
C PHE A 143 7.00 -1.13 6.17
N GLU A 144 8.10 -0.55 5.67
CA GLU A 144 8.26 -0.26 4.25
C GLU A 144 8.30 -1.54 3.41
N ALA A 145 8.99 -2.58 3.91
CA ALA A 145 9.07 -3.88 3.23
C ALA A 145 7.68 -4.55 3.06
N ALA A 146 6.77 -4.39 4.02
CA ALA A 146 5.41 -4.93 3.91
C ALA A 146 4.65 -4.29 2.75
N PHE A 147 4.79 -2.98 2.52
CA PHE A 147 4.15 -2.30 1.39
C PHE A 147 4.78 -2.62 0.03
N VAL A 148 6.09 -2.84 -0.02
CA VAL A 148 6.76 -3.35 -1.23
C VAL A 148 6.27 -4.76 -1.55
N GLY A 149 6.16 -5.62 -0.53
CA GLY A 149 5.60 -6.96 -0.68
C GLY A 149 4.15 -6.96 -1.14
N PHE A 150 3.35 -5.97 -0.71
CA PHE A 150 1.99 -5.80 -1.22
C PHE A 150 2.00 -5.44 -2.70
N GLN A 151 2.78 -4.46 -3.18
CA GLN A 151 2.79 -4.08 -4.60
C GLN A 151 3.17 -5.23 -5.57
N GLY A 152 3.63 -6.37 -5.05
CA GLY A 152 4.17 -7.46 -5.83
C GLY A 152 5.49 -7.03 -6.46
N LEU A 153 6.38 -7.98 -6.67
CA LEU A 153 7.36 -7.76 -7.72
C LEU A 153 6.55 -7.58 -9.01
N PRO A 154 6.83 -6.56 -9.85
CA PRO A 154 6.19 -6.49 -11.15
C PRO A 154 6.34 -7.85 -11.84
N ALA A 155 5.27 -8.29 -12.52
CA ALA A 155 5.33 -9.50 -13.34
C ALA A 155 6.60 -9.48 -14.21
N PRO A 156 7.21 -10.63 -14.57
CA PRO A 156 8.43 -10.67 -15.39
C PRO A 156 8.34 -9.79 -16.67
N ASP A 157 7.11 -9.61 -17.16
CA ASP A 157 6.77 -8.86 -18.36
C ASP A 157 6.61 -7.34 -18.12
N GLN A 158 6.60 -6.93 -16.84
CA GLN A 158 6.54 -5.56 -16.33
C GLN A 158 7.84 -5.17 -15.61
N VAL A 159 8.99 -5.74 -15.97
CA VAL A 159 10.27 -5.12 -15.62
C VAL A 159 10.38 -3.80 -16.38
N VAL A 160 9.72 -2.76 -15.87
CA VAL A 160 10.30 -1.42 -15.91
C VAL A 160 11.58 -1.60 -15.11
N GLY A 161 12.71 -1.68 -15.81
CA GLY A 161 14.00 -1.89 -15.18
C GLY A 161 14.16 -0.96 -14.00
N ARG A 162 14.72 -1.46 -12.88
CA ARG A 162 15.05 -0.66 -11.70
C ARG A 162 15.59 0.69 -12.18
N SER A 163 14.96 1.78 -11.78
CA SER A 163 15.37 3.11 -12.27
C SER A 163 16.80 3.36 -11.82
N TRP A 164 17.56 4.18 -12.54
CA TRP A 164 18.92 4.48 -12.14
C TRP A 164 19.00 5.06 -10.72
N ARG A 165 17.95 5.76 -10.27
CA ARG A 165 17.81 6.29 -8.91
C ARG A 165 17.74 5.18 -7.87
N ASP A 166 17.05 4.08 -8.17
CA ASP A 166 16.99 2.90 -7.31
C ASP A 166 18.33 2.15 -7.28
N VAL A 167 18.99 2.02 -8.44
CA VAL A 167 20.26 1.29 -8.57
C VAL A 167 21.41 2.06 -7.89
N LEU A 168 21.43 3.40 -7.99
CA LEU A 168 22.44 4.24 -7.34
C LEU A 168 22.06 4.65 -5.91
N ASN A 169 20.83 4.39 -5.49
CA ASN A 169 20.24 4.88 -4.23
C ASN A 169 20.43 6.40 -4.06
N TYR A 170 20.08 7.17 -5.09
CA TYR A 170 20.21 8.62 -5.14
C TYR A 170 18.96 9.28 -5.74
N TYR A 171 18.38 10.23 -5.00
CA TYR A 171 17.12 10.89 -5.36
C TYR A 171 17.23 12.42 -5.46
N GLY A 172 18.44 12.96 -5.43
CA GLY A 172 18.67 14.39 -5.65
C GLY A 172 18.71 14.76 -7.13
N ALA A 173 19.09 16.00 -7.42
CA ALA A 173 19.19 16.56 -8.77
C ALA A 173 20.62 17.00 -9.14
N ASP A 174 21.59 16.82 -8.24
CA ASP A 174 22.99 17.17 -8.50
C ASP A 174 23.76 15.99 -9.08
N LEU A 175 24.28 16.17 -10.30
CA LEU A 175 25.10 15.18 -10.98
C LEU A 175 26.39 14.85 -10.19
N ALA A 176 26.95 15.81 -9.45
CA ALA A 176 28.15 15.58 -8.65
C ALA A 176 27.88 14.63 -7.48
N GLU A 177 26.75 14.78 -6.79
CA GLU A 177 26.29 13.85 -5.74
C GLU A 177 25.89 12.49 -6.32
N ALA A 178 25.22 12.46 -7.48
CA ALA A 178 24.91 11.23 -8.19
C ALA A 178 26.19 10.43 -8.53
N ARG A 179 27.27 11.13 -8.90
CA ARG A 179 28.58 10.51 -9.16
C ARG A 179 29.17 9.86 -7.91
N GLN A 180 29.02 10.49 -6.74
CA GLN A 180 29.45 9.89 -5.48
C GLN A 180 28.63 8.65 -5.12
N ALA A 181 27.32 8.66 -5.40
CA ALA A 181 26.45 7.51 -5.25
C ALA A 181 26.85 6.36 -6.19
N TYR A 182 27.16 6.66 -7.45
CA TYR A 182 27.71 5.70 -8.41
C TYR A 182 29.01 5.06 -7.94
N MET A 183 29.98 5.81 -7.43
CA MET A 183 31.22 5.22 -6.94
C MET A 183 31.01 4.25 -5.78
N ARG A 184 30.06 4.56 -4.87
CA ARG A 184 29.68 3.67 -3.77
C ARG A 184 29.01 2.39 -4.28
N ALA A 185 28.04 2.52 -5.18
CA ALA A 185 27.32 1.40 -5.79
C ALA A 185 28.25 0.49 -6.60
N ARG A 186 29.17 1.08 -7.36
CA ARG A 186 30.17 0.34 -8.17
C ARG A 186 31.14 -0.44 -7.29
N LYS A 187 31.59 0.15 -6.17
CA LYS A 187 32.47 -0.54 -5.21
C LYS A 187 31.76 -1.72 -4.54
N ALA A 188 30.47 -1.56 -4.22
CA ALA A 188 29.65 -2.62 -3.64
C ALA A 188 29.35 -3.77 -4.62
N ALA A 189 29.26 -3.46 -5.93
CA ALA A 189 29.01 -4.45 -6.99
C ALA A 189 30.26 -5.20 -7.48
N HIS A 190 31.44 -4.95 -6.89
CA HIS A 190 32.68 -5.62 -7.29
C HIS A 190 32.70 -7.08 -6.83
N GLU A 191 33.22 -7.99 -7.66
CA GLU A 191 33.27 -9.45 -7.40
C GLU A 191 34.04 -9.78 -6.11
N ASP A 192 35.10 -9.04 -5.78
CA ASP A 192 35.85 -9.19 -4.51
C ASP A 192 35.03 -8.87 -3.23
N HIS A 193 33.84 -8.27 -3.37
CA HIS A 193 32.92 -7.96 -2.27
C HIS A 193 31.60 -8.74 -2.34
N GLY A 194 31.55 -9.81 -3.14
CA GLY A 194 30.35 -10.65 -3.30
C GLY A 194 29.34 -10.14 -4.32
N GLY A 195 29.75 -9.19 -5.17
CA GLY A 195 28.97 -8.74 -6.33
C GLY A 195 29.07 -9.69 -7.52
N SER A 196 28.27 -9.45 -8.56
CA SER A 196 28.33 -10.19 -9.84
C SER A 196 28.53 -9.25 -11.03
N SER A 197 29.09 -9.76 -12.12
CA SER A 197 29.20 -9.05 -13.41
C SER A 197 27.87 -8.40 -13.86
N ASP A 198 26.74 -9.08 -13.62
CA ASP A 198 25.41 -8.54 -13.91
C ASP A 198 25.05 -7.32 -13.05
N GLN A 199 25.41 -7.32 -11.77
CA GLN A 199 25.22 -6.16 -10.88
C GLN A 199 26.11 -4.98 -11.29
N PHE A 200 27.33 -5.27 -11.74
CA PHE A 200 28.24 -4.26 -12.26
C PHE A 200 27.69 -3.60 -13.53
N HIS A 201 27.18 -4.40 -14.47
CA HIS A 201 26.51 -3.89 -15.68
C HIS A 201 25.25 -3.07 -15.35
N GLN A 202 24.47 -3.47 -14.34
CA GLN A 202 23.30 -2.69 -13.90
C GLN A 202 23.71 -1.32 -13.34
N VAL A 203 24.74 -1.26 -12.49
CA VAL A 203 25.25 0.01 -11.93
C VAL A 203 25.82 0.90 -13.04
N GLN A 204 26.45 0.33 -14.06
CA GLN A 204 26.99 1.08 -15.18
C GLN A 204 25.91 1.63 -16.11
N THR A 205 24.86 0.83 -16.38
CA THR A 205 23.67 1.27 -17.13
C THR A 205 22.94 2.39 -16.40
N ALA A 206 22.79 2.26 -15.08
CA ALA A 206 22.19 3.29 -14.24
C ALA A 206 22.98 4.62 -14.29
N TRP A 207 24.31 4.56 -14.25
CA TRP A 207 25.12 5.77 -14.37
C TRP A 207 24.95 6.50 -15.70
N ALA A 208 24.88 5.76 -16.82
CA ALA A 208 24.63 6.35 -18.13
C ALA A 208 23.27 7.08 -18.19
N GLN A 209 22.24 6.50 -17.59
CA GLN A 209 20.91 7.13 -17.48
C GLN A 209 20.94 8.37 -16.58
N ALA A 210 21.67 8.33 -15.45
CA ALA A 210 21.84 9.48 -14.56
C ALA A 210 22.51 10.67 -15.28
N GLN A 211 23.51 10.39 -16.11
CA GLN A 211 24.19 11.41 -16.91
C GLN A 211 23.28 12.01 -17.99
N GLN A 212 22.38 11.20 -18.56
CA GLN A 212 21.41 11.67 -19.55
C GLN A 212 20.30 12.53 -18.93
N GLU A 213 19.91 12.25 -17.68
CA GLU A 213 18.82 12.97 -16.99
C GLU A 213 19.31 14.22 -16.23
N LEU A 214 20.47 14.15 -15.57
CA LEU A 214 21.01 15.23 -14.73
C LEU A 214 22.16 16.01 -15.41
N GLY A 215 22.61 15.57 -16.58
CA GLY A 215 23.54 16.32 -17.40
C GLY A 215 22.90 17.58 -17.98
N PRO A 216 23.68 18.65 -18.23
CA PRO A 216 23.19 19.84 -18.91
C PRO A 216 22.80 19.58 -20.37
#